data_AF-A0A7C6UGD8-F1
#
_entry.id   AF-A0A7C6UGD8-F1
#
_cell.length_a   1.000
_cell.length_b   1.000
_cell.length_c   1.000
_cell.angle_alpha   90.00
_cell.angle_beta   90.00
_cell.angle_gamma   90.00
#
_symmetry.space_group_name_H-M   'P 1'
#
loop_
_entity.id
_entity.type
_entity.pdbx_description
1 polymer ?
#
loop_
_entity_poly.entity_id
_entity_poly.type
_entity_poly.pdbx_seq_one_letter_code
_entity_poly.pdbx_strand_id
1 'polypeptide(L)'
;MPLSWNEIKTRALAFSREWAGETRETAEAKSFWDAFFNVFGLSRRAVASFEEPVRSIKGTYHRIDLFWKGRLLAEHKSAGRDLTKAKGQAFDYVQDLIREGRHSELPQYIVVTDFSHIQLYDLEAAERLVADFPLKEFHRHIKHFAFIAGYKQHTFAEEPAVNLKAAELMANLCDTLEDAGYPDHQRQIYLVRLLFCLFANDTGIFDSNVFDLLVTDSAPDGKDLGPRLAEFFETLNIPTDRRQSTLDESLASLPYVNGGLFADSLPVAHFNTAMRDALLEASRFDWSRISPAVFGALFQGVMEPRARRQIGAHYTSEANILKVIRPLFLDDLQARLKKAGANRAALERLHDHLASLKFLDPACGCGNFLVIAYRELRKIENALLASLYGTQGIVDIAHLARVDVDQFYGIEIDEWPARIAEVAMWLMDHQMNGDLAEKLGQYFVRLPLKKSPTILNTNALRTNWKELLPPKECSFIMGNPPFV
;
A
#
# COMPACT_ATOMS: atom_id res chain seq x y z
N MET A 1 15.13 5.85 9.84
CA MET A 1 14.74 5.98 8.41
C MET A 1 14.78 4.61 7.75
N PRO A 2 13.66 4.11 7.20
CA PRO A 2 13.68 2.97 6.31
C PRO A 2 14.53 3.29 5.07
N LEU A 3 15.28 2.31 4.58
CA LEU A 3 16.16 2.52 3.43
C LEU A 3 15.35 2.69 2.14
N SER A 4 15.79 3.59 1.28
CA SER A 4 15.24 3.67 -0.09
C SER A 4 15.53 2.37 -0.85
N TRP A 5 14.69 1.98 -1.83
CA TRP A 5 14.97 0.80 -2.65
C TRP A 5 16.30 0.86 -3.40
N ASN A 6 16.75 2.06 -3.79
CA ASN A 6 18.07 2.23 -4.40
C ASN A 6 19.19 1.91 -3.41
N GLU A 7 19.02 2.29 -2.15
CA GLU A 7 19.95 1.94 -1.09
C GLU A 7 19.89 0.44 -0.75
N ILE A 8 18.69 -0.15 -0.65
CA ILE A 8 18.50 -1.59 -0.46
C ILE A 8 19.16 -2.36 -1.62
N LYS A 9 18.94 -1.95 -2.87
CA LYS A 9 19.52 -2.61 -4.06
C LYS A 9 21.04 -2.46 -4.11
N THR A 10 21.57 -1.30 -3.70
CA THR A 10 23.02 -1.06 -3.60
C THR A 10 23.64 -1.96 -2.54
N ARG A 11 23.02 -2.03 -1.35
CA ARG A 11 23.44 -2.94 -0.28
C ARG A 11 23.29 -4.41 -0.68
N ALA A 12 22.23 -4.78 -1.39
CA ALA A 12 22.02 -6.12 -1.90
C ALA A 12 23.08 -6.52 -2.93
N LEU A 13 23.52 -5.58 -3.79
CA LEU A 13 24.60 -5.82 -4.73
C LEU A 13 25.95 -5.97 -4.03
N ALA A 14 26.22 -5.15 -3.00
CA ALA A 14 27.41 -5.29 -2.16
C ALA A 14 27.42 -6.65 -1.46
N PHE A 15 26.29 -7.04 -0.86
CA PHE A 15 26.08 -8.34 -0.24
C PHE A 15 26.29 -9.49 -1.24
N SER A 16 25.66 -9.45 -2.43
CA SER A 16 25.87 -10.47 -3.46
C SER A 16 27.33 -10.64 -3.86
N ARG A 17 28.13 -9.56 -3.84
CA ARG A 17 29.56 -9.59 -4.21
C ARG A 17 30.43 -10.10 -3.08
N GLU A 18 30.21 -9.62 -1.87
CA GLU A 18 30.93 -10.01 -0.66
C GLU A 18 30.81 -11.53 -0.42
N TRP A 19 29.59 -12.05 -0.56
CA TRP A 19 29.28 -13.44 -0.25
C TRP A 19 29.37 -14.40 -1.46
N ALA A 20 29.74 -13.92 -2.65
CA ALA A 20 29.81 -14.74 -3.87
C ALA A 20 30.84 -15.88 -3.84
N GLY A 21 31.87 -15.77 -2.98
CA GLY A 21 32.99 -16.72 -2.91
C GLY A 21 33.13 -17.46 -1.58
N GLU A 22 32.21 -17.25 -0.63
CA GLU A 22 32.32 -17.84 0.71
C GLU A 22 31.82 -19.29 0.71
N THR A 23 32.51 -20.17 1.44
CA THR A 23 32.23 -21.61 1.46
C THR A 23 32.22 -22.23 2.87
N ARG A 24 32.51 -21.47 3.94
CA ARG A 24 32.67 -21.99 5.31
C ARG A 24 31.52 -21.65 6.27
N GLU A 25 30.64 -22.64 6.51
CA GLU A 25 29.49 -22.55 7.43
C GLU A 25 29.85 -22.29 8.90
N THR A 26 30.89 -22.94 9.43
CA THR A 26 31.20 -22.91 10.88
C THR A 26 31.77 -21.59 11.39
N ALA A 27 32.19 -20.68 10.49
CA ALA A 27 32.74 -19.38 10.85
C ALA A 27 31.79 -18.22 10.52
N GLU A 28 31.04 -18.29 9.41
CA GLU A 28 30.42 -17.09 8.82
C GLU A 28 28.90 -17.09 8.74
N ALA A 29 28.18 -18.16 9.13
CA ALA A 29 26.72 -18.20 9.02
C ALA A 29 26.01 -17.08 9.81
N LYS A 30 26.53 -16.72 10.98
CA LYS A 30 26.00 -15.61 11.80
C LYS A 30 26.29 -14.25 11.14
N SER A 31 27.51 -14.06 10.64
CA SER A 31 27.93 -12.87 9.89
C SER A 31 27.09 -12.67 8.62
N PHE A 32 26.80 -13.75 7.90
CA PHE A 32 25.94 -13.75 6.71
C PHE A 32 24.56 -13.18 7.02
N TRP A 33 23.91 -13.68 8.08
CA TRP A 33 22.59 -13.20 8.44
C TRP A 33 22.62 -11.77 8.98
N ASP A 34 23.63 -11.39 9.77
CA ASP A 34 23.78 -10.00 10.18
C ASP A 34 23.93 -9.07 8.95
N ALA A 35 24.71 -9.45 7.94
CA ALA A 35 24.85 -8.71 6.68
C ALA A 35 23.58 -8.71 5.84
N PHE A 36 22.86 -9.84 5.78
CA PHE A 36 21.60 -9.99 5.05
C PHE A 36 20.52 -9.04 5.58
N PHE A 37 20.33 -8.95 6.90
CA PHE A 37 19.36 -8.00 7.47
C PHE A 37 19.79 -6.54 7.28
N ASN A 38 21.10 -6.27 7.29
CA ASN A 38 21.63 -4.93 7.03
C ASN A 38 21.32 -4.43 5.61
N VAL A 39 21.10 -5.33 4.65
CA VAL A 39 20.60 -4.96 3.31
C VAL A 39 19.29 -4.18 3.40
N PHE A 40 18.45 -4.49 4.39
CA PHE A 40 17.16 -3.84 4.64
C PHE A 40 17.24 -2.76 5.74
N GLY A 41 18.44 -2.47 6.25
CA GLY A 41 18.66 -1.48 7.30
C GLY A 41 18.27 -1.96 8.69
N LEU A 42 18.03 -3.27 8.86
CA LEU A 42 17.68 -3.86 10.14
C LEU A 42 18.92 -4.43 10.82
N SER A 43 19.01 -4.20 12.13
CA SER A 43 19.90 -4.99 12.97
C SER A 43 19.23 -6.32 13.27
N ARG A 44 19.82 -7.43 12.82
CA ARG A 44 19.31 -8.78 13.11
C ARG A 44 19.14 -9.01 14.63
N ARG A 45 19.95 -8.37 15.49
CA ARG A 45 19.79 -8.40 16.97
C ARG A 45 18.48 -7.83 17.48
N ALA A 46 17.89 -6.88 16.76
CA ALA A 46 16.65 -6.24 17.17
C ALA A 46 15.42 -7.10 16.81
N VAL A 47 15.52 -8.00 15.83
CA VAL A 47 14.35 -8.67 15.23
C VAL A 47 14.39 -10.20 15.29
N ALA A 48 15.56 -10.83 15.34
CA ALA A 48 15.70 -12.28 15.24
C ALA A 48 16.71 -12.85 16.26
N SER A 49 16.46 -14.06 16.75
CA SER A 49 17.40 -14.85 17.56
C SER A 49 18.14 -15.88 16.70
N PHE A 50 19.38 -16.21 17.09
CA PHE A 50 20.10 -17.35 16.55
C PHE A 50 19.97 -18.55 17.50
N GLU A 51 20.05 -19.76 16.94
CA GLU A 51 20.10 -21.00 17.71
C GLU A 51 18.90 -21.18 18.67
N GLU A 52 17.71 -20.75 18.25
CA GLU A 52 16.49 -20.86 19.04
C GLU A 52 16.16 -22.34 19.29
N PRO A 53 16.00 -22.78 20.54
CA PRO A 53 15.71 -24.17 20.83
C PRO A 53 14.26 -24.52 20.48
N VAL A 54 14.08 -25.71 19.92
CA VAL A 54 12.77 -26.33 19.66
C VAL A 54 12.84 -27.83 19.93
N ARG A 55 11.79 -28.42 20.49
CA ARG A 55 11.74 -29.81 20.93
C ARG A 55 10.98 -30.66 19.91
N SER A 56 11.67 -31.67 19.39
CA SER A 56 11.08 -32.67 18.51
C SER A 56 10.12 -33.61 19.24
N ILE A 57 9.33 -34.36 18.46
CA ILE A 57 8.44 -35.42 18.96
C ILE A 57 9.16 -36.52 19.75
N LYS A 58 10.46 -36.72 19.48
CA LYS A 58 11.31 -37.71 20.16
C LYS A 58 11.90 -37.17 21.48
N GLY A 59 11.56 -35.94 21.86
CA GLY A 59 12.07 -35.28 23.05
C GLY A 59 13.49 -34.73 22.91
N THR A 60 14.08 -34.78 21.71
CA THR A 60 15.39 -34.20 21.40
C THR A 60 15.25 -32.72 21.08
N TYR A 61 16.18 -31.90 21.57
CA TYR A 61 16.26 -30.48 21.23
C TYR A 61 17.01 -30.27 19.92
N HIS A 62 16.39 -29.51 19.02
CA HIS A 62 17.01 -28.93 17.84
C HIS A 62 17.17 -27.43 18.02
N ARG A 63 17.98 -26.82 17.15
CA ARG A 63 18.24 -25.38 17.16
C ARG A 63 17.94 -24.85 15.77
N ILE A 64 17.04 -23.88 15.71
CA ILE A 64 16.74 -23.14 14.50
C ILE A 64 17.92 -22.18 14.27
N ASP A 65 18.53 -22.20 13.09
CA ASP A 65 19.71 -21.37 12.82
C ASP A 65 19.40 -19.90 13.05
N LEU A 66 18.34 -19.38 12.44
CA LEU A 66 17.84 -18.02 12.63
C LEU A 66 16.32 -18.02 12.75
N PHE A 67 15.79 -17.32 13.76
CA PHE A 67 14.36 -17.22 14.00
C PHE A 67 13.90 -15.79 14.31
N TRP A 68 13.07 -15.24 13.43
CA TRP A 68 12.25 -14.06 13.64
C TRP A 68 10.80 -14.51 13.90
N LYS A 69 10.42 -14.49 15.17
CA LYS A 69 9.09 -14.90 15.65
C LYS A 69 7.97 -14.24 14.85
N GLY A 70 7.04 -15.05 14.34
CA GLY A 70 5.87 -14.58 13.60
C GLY A 70 6.15 -14.16 12.16
N ARG A 71 7.40 -14.18 11.68
CA ARG A 71 7.74 -13.60 10.37
C ARG A 71 8.66 -14.46 9.51
N LEU A 72 9.83 -14.83 10.01
CA LEU A 72 10.85 -15.50 9.19
C LEU A 72 11.59 -16.58 9.99
N LEU A 73 11.68 -17.77 9.43
CA LEU A 73 12.60 -18.81 9.88
C LEU A 73 13.64 -19.04 8.80
N ALA A 74 14.91 -19.18 9.17
CA ALA A 74 15.92 -19.56 8.20
C ALA A 74 16.78 -20.74 8.66
N GLU A 75 17.09 -21.61 7.68
CA GLU A 75 17.99 -22.75 7.82
C GLU A 75 19.17 -22.55 6.85
N HIS A 76 20.37 -22.74 7.36
CA HIS A 76 21.62 -22.50 6.64
C HIS A 76 22.40 -23.82 6.51
N LYS A 77 23.03 -24.06 5.36
CA LYS A 77 23.98 -25.17 5.15
C LYS A 77 25.31 -24.69 4.55
N SER A 78 26.36 -25.52 4.67
CA SER A 78 27.61 -25.32 3.93
C SER A 78 27.41 -25.28 2.41
N ALA A 79 28.28 -24.56 1.71
CA ALA A 79 28.32 -24.48 0.24
C ALA A 79 28.24 -25.82 -0.48
N GLY A 80 27.30 -25.91 -1.43
CA GLY A 80 27.08 -27.07 -2.28
C GLY A 80 26.33 -28.22 -1.60
N ARG A 81 25.72 -27.99 -0.43
CA ARG A 81 24.89 -28.99 0.27
C ARG A 81 23.45 -28.94 -0.24
N ASP A 82 22.78 -30.09 -0.11
CA ASP A 82 21.41 -30.28 -0.59
C ASP A 82 20.39 -29.47 0.23
N LEU A 83 19.84 -28.43 -0.40
CA LEU A 83 18.79 -27.56 0.15
C LEU A 83 17.48 -28.31 0.42
N THR A 84 17.24 -29.47 -0.21
CA THR A 84 16.03 -30.28 0.04
C THR A 84 15.97 -30.76 1.48
N LYS A 85 17.12 -31.13 2.06
CA LYS A 85 17.21 -31.55 3.46
C LYS A 85 16.99 -30.37 4.40
N ALA A 86 17.57 -29.22 4.07
CA ALA A 86 17.44 -28.01 4.86
C ALA A 86 16.00 -27.47 4.86
N LYS A 87 15.31 -27.57 3.71
CA LYS A 87 13.86 -27.37 3.62
C LYS A 87 13.10 -28.32 4.55
N GLY A 88 13.35 -29.63 4.45
CA GLY A 88 12.69 -30.62 5.32
C GLY A 88 12.82 -30.26 6.80
N GLN A 89 14.05 -29.95 7.23
CA GLN A 89 14.36 -29.53 8.59
C GLN A 89 13.63 -28.25 9.01
N ALA A 90 13.59 -27.23 8.16
CA ALA A 90 12.87 -25.99 8.42
C ALA A 90 11.36 -26.20 8.59
N PHE A 91 10.75 -27.07 7.77
CA PHE A 91 9.33 -27.43 7.90
C PHE A 91 9.07 -28.28 9.16
N ASP A 92 9.99 -29.16 9.54
CA ASP A 92 9.91 -29.92 10.79
C ASP A 92 9.93 -28.97 12.00
N TYR A 93 10.74 -27.91 11.98
CA TYR A 93 10.73 -26.89 13.03
C TYR A 93 9.39 -26.16 13.17
N VAL A 94 8.74 -25.83 12.05
CA VAL A 94 7.39 -25.27 12.09
C VAL A 94 6.41 -26.24 12.76
N GLN A 95 6.49 -27.54 12.44
CA GLN A 95 5.65 -28.54 13.10
C GLN A 95 5.97 -28.71 14.58
N ASP A 96 7.23 -28.61 14.97
CA ASP A 96 7.64 -28.69 16.37
C ASP A 96 7.15 -27.46 17.17
N LEU A 97 7.22 -26.25 16.61
CA LEU A 97 6.66 -25.03 17.22
C LEU A 97 5.14 -25.14 17.44
N ILE A 98 4.39 -25.69 16.48
CA ILE A 98 2.96 -25.97 16.61
C ILE A 98 2.73 -26.91 17.80
N ARG A 99 3.52 -27.99 17.91
CA ARG A 99 3.36 -28.99 18.96
C ARG A 99 3.71 -28.45 20.36
N GLU A 100 4.63 -27.50 20.45
CA GLU A 100 4.91 -26.77 21.70
C GLU A 100 3.85 -25.72 22.06
N GLY A 101 2.84 -25.50 21.22
CA GLY A 101 1.80 -24.49 21.43
C GLY A 101 2.27 -23.06 21.14
N ARG A 102 3.40 -22.89 20.44
CA ARG A 102 4.00 -21.58 20.09
C ARG A 102 3.37 -20.99 18.82
N HIS A 103 2.04 -21.03 18.73
CA HIS A 103 1.30 -20.65 17.51
C HIS A 103 1.51 -19.20 17.09
N SER A 104 1.67 -18.28 18.05
CA SER A 104 1.95 -16.86 17.78
C SER A 104 3.36 -16.60 17.24
N GLU A 105 4.25 -17.59 17.29
CA GLU A 105 5.63 -17.48 16.83
C GLU A 105 5.83 -18.07 15.44
N LEU A 106 4.81 -18.70 14.86
CA LEU A 106 4.92 -19.38 13.57
C LEU A 106 5.39 -18.40 12.48
N PRO A 107 6.44 -18.73 11.73
CA PRO A 107 6.94 -17.84 10.69
C PRO A 107 5.98 -17.85 9.50
N GLN A 108 5.80 -16.70 8.84
CA GLN A 108 5.11 -16.61 7.55
C GLN A 108 6.03 -17.10 6.42
N TYR A 109 7.33 -16.77 6.51
CA TYR A 109 8.33 -17.09 5.50
C TYR A 109 9.38 -18.07 6.01
N ILE A 110 9.87 -18.94 5.12
CA ILE A 110 11.04 -19.80 5.36
C ILE A 110 12.10 -19.48 4.33
N VAL A 111 13.34 -19.24 4.76
CA VAL A 111 14.49 -19.10 3.87
C VAL A 111 15.47 -20.24 4.09
N VAL A 112 15.91 -20.85 3.00
CA VAL A 112 16.91 -21.90 3.03
C VAL A 112 18.06 -21.49 2.12
N THR A 113 19.29 -21.57 2.60
CA THR A 113 20.47 -21.16 1.84
C THR A 113 21.67 -22.06 2.11
N ASP A 114 22.54 -22.19 1.11
CA ASP A 114 23.82 -22.90 1.22
C ASP A 114 25.03 -22.01 0.91
N PHE A 115 24.95 -20.68 1.06
CA PHE A 115 25.92 -19.70 0.52
C PHE A 115 26.01 -19.63 -1.02
N SER A 116 25.53 -20.60 -1.77
CA SER A 116 25.56 -20.58 -3.24
C SER A 116 24.20 -20.30 -3.86
N HIS A 117 23.13 -20.76 -3.21
CA HIS A 117 21.74 -20.67 -3.62
C HIS A 117 20.87 -20.27 -2.44
N ILE A 118 19.79 -19.55 -2.76
CA ILE A 118 18.72 -19.21 -1.82
C ILE A 118 17.41 -19.73 -2.36
N GLN A 119 16.62 -20.35 -1.47
CA GLN A 119 15.21 -20.65 -1.67
C GLN A 119 14.38 -19.89 -0.64
N LEU A 120 13.34 -19.20 -1.10
CA LEU A 120 12.35 -18.55 -0.24
C LEU A 120 11.01 -19.25 -0.39
N TYR A 121 10.41 -19.57 0.74
CA TYR A 121 9.07 -20.11 0.84
C TYR A 121 8.14 -19.16 1.58
N ASP A 122 6.92 -19.03 1.08
CA ASP A 122 5.80 -18.37 1.73
C ASP A 122 4.78 -19.44 2.14
N LEU A 123 4.48 -19.54 3.43
CA LEU A 123 3.59 -20.57 3.95
C LEU A 123 2.10 -20.27 3.70
N GLU A 124 1.77 -19.04 3.34
CA GLU A 124 0.41 -18.58 3.03
C GLU A 124 0.11 -18.62 1.51
N ALA A 125 1.14 -18.62 0.67
CA ALA A 125 0.99 -18.70 -0.78
C ALA A 125 0.45 -20.07 -1.26
N ALA A 126 -0.35 -20.05 -2.33
CA ALA A 126 -0.87 -21.26 -2.97
C ALA A 126 0.25 -22.17 -3.50
N GLU A 127 1.28 -21.57 -4.12
CA GLU A 127 2.54 -22.22 -4.41
C GLU A 127 3.58 -21.74 -3.40
N ARG A 128 3.99 -22.62 -2.49
CA ARG A 128 4.83 -22.23 -1.35
C ARG A 128 6.23 -21.77 -1.74
N LEU A 129 6.81 -22.27 -2.82
CA LEU A 129 8.14 -21.84 -3.27
C LEU A 129 8.00 -20.59 -4.11
N VAL A 130 8.42 -19.44 -3.59
CA VAL A 130 8.23 -18.14 -4.24
C VAL A 130 9.49 -17.60 -4.90
N ALA A 131 10.68 -18.11 -4.52
CA ALA A 131 11.93 -17.79 -5.20
C ALA A 131 12.95 -18.93 -5.03
N ASP A 132 13.71 -19.22 -6.09
CA ASP A 132 14.84 -20.15 -6.11
C ASP A 132 15.91 -19.62 -7.08
N PHE A 133 17.07 -19.21 -6.56
CA PHE A 133 18.10 -18.57 -7.37
C PHE A 133 19.51 -18.64 -6.75
N PRO A 134 20.59 -18.48 -7.56
CA PRO A 134 21.95 -18.38 -7.05
C PRO A 134 22.19 -17.10 -6.23
N LEU A 135 22.90 -17.17 -5.11
CA LEU A 135 23.19 -16.03 -4.21
C LEU A 135 23.81 -14.82 -4.93
N LYS A 136 24.68 -15.07 -5.93
CA LYS A 136 25.28 -14.01 -6.77
C LYS A 136 24.23 -13.14 -7.49
N GLU A 137 23.00 -13.63 -7.63
CA GLU A 137 21.87 -12.93 -8.25
C GLU A 137 20.92 -12.32 -7.21
N PHE A 138 21.24 -12.37 -5.92
CA PHE A 138 20.37 -11.87 -4.84
C PHE A 138 19.89 -10.43 -5.05
N HIS A 139 20.75 -9.52 -5.53
CA HIS A 139 20.36 -8.16 -5.91
C HIS A 139 19.25 -8.07 -6.98
N ARG A 140 19.09 -9.09 -7.84
CA ARG A 140 18.00 -9.18 -8.83
C ARG A 140 16.69 -9.66 -8.22
N HIS A 141 16.79 -10.47 -7.16
CA HIS A 141 15.68 -11.13 -6.47
C HIS A 141 15.30 -10.47 -5.14
N ILE A 142 15.92 -9.33 -4.80
CA ILE A 142 15.76 -8.64 -3.51
C ILE A 142 14.31 -8.30 -3.15
N LYS A 143 13.44 -8.16 -4.16
CA LYS A 143 12.00 -7.88 -3.99
C LYS A 143 11.22 -9.00 -3.33
N HIS A 144 11.63 -10.25 -3.50
CA HIS A 144 11.01 -11.37 -2.79
C HIS A 144 11.15 -11.24 -1.27
N PHE A 145 12.10 -10.42 -0.82
CA PHE A 145 12.39 -10.14 0.59
C PHE A 145 11.91 -8.75 1.02
N ALA A 146 11.08 -8.07 0.20
CA ALA A 146 10.53 -6.75 0.50
C ALA A 146 9.78 -6.71 1.84
N PHE A 147 9.17 -7.84 2.23
CA PHE A 147 8.52 -8.02 3.53
C PHE A 147 9.48 -7.80 4.70
N ILE A 148 10.80 -7.93 4.54
CA ILE A 148 11.78 -7.66 5.61
C ILE A 148 11.86 -6.16 5.90
N ALA A 149 11.77 -5.32 4.87
CA ALA A 149 11.74 -3.87 4.99
C ALA A 149 10.33 -3.31 5.31
N GLY A 150 9.32 -4.18 5.46
CA GLY A 150 7.95 -3.78 5.79
C GLY A 150 7.02 -3.57 4.59
N TYR A 151 7.49 -3.76 3.35
CA TYR A 151 6.63 -3.70 2.17
C TYR A 151 5.77 -4.97 2.07
N LYS A 152 4.44 -4.84 2.11
CA LYS A 152 3.50 -5.96 1.91
C LYS A 152 3.01 -5.97 0.46
N GLN A 153 3.07 -7.12 -0.20
CA GLN A 153 2.37 -7.36 -1.46
C GLN A 153 0.97 -7.90 -1.13
N HIS A 154 -0.07 -7.27 -1.70
CA HIS A 154 -1.42 -7.85 -1.70
C HIS A 154 -1.92 -7.96 -3.13
N THR A 155 -2.18 -9.19 -3.58
CA THR A 155 -3.06 -9.43 -4.74
C THR A 155 -4.49 -9.17 -4.29
N PHE A 156 -5.09 -8.10 -4.81
CA PHE A 156 -6.48 -7.74 -4.50
C PHE A 156 -7.45 -8.76 -5.12
N ALA A 157 -7.88 -9.72 -4.31
CA ALA A 157 -9.23 -10.26 -4.44
C ALA A 157 -10.12 -9.39 -3.54
N GLU A 158 -11.29 -8.97 -4.02
CA GLU A 158 -12.34 -8.44 -3.14
C GLU A 158 -12.61 -9.51 -2.08
N GLU A 159 -12.07 -9.36 -0.88
CA GLU A 159 -12.47 -10.15 0.28
C GLU A 159 -13.61 -9.40 0.96
N PRO A 160 -14.89 -9.83 0.80
CA PRO A 160 -16.02 -9.09 1.35
C PRO A 160 -15.94 -8.93 2.86
N ALA A 161 -15.31 -9.90 3.55
CA ALA A 161 -15.07 -9.86 4.98
C ALA A 161 -14.13 -8.71 5.41
N VAL A 162 -13.10 -8.41 4.63
CA VAL A 162 -12.13 -7.34 4.93
C VAL A 162 -12.79 -5.98 4.75
N ASN A 163 -13.54 -5.81 3.66
CA ASN A 163 -14.31 -4.59 3.41
C ASN A 163 -15.38 -4.35 4.48
N LEU A 164 -16.09 -5.40 4.89
CA LEU A 164 -17.10 -5.31 5.95
C LEU A 164 -16.47 -4.86 7.28
N LYS A 165 -15.35 -5.47 7.68
CA LYS A 165 -14.66 -5.09 8.91
C LYS A 165 -14.14 -3.65 8.87
N ALA A 166 -13.60 -3.19 7.75
CA ALA A 166 -13.20 -1.79 7.60
C ALA A 166 -14.39 -0.82 7.75
N ALA A 167 -15.56 -1.18 7.22
CA ALA A 167 -16.77 -0.36 7.36
C ALA A 167 -17.22 -0.28 8.83
N GLU A 168 -17.20 -1.41 9.54
CA GLU A 168 -17.52 -1.47 10.97
C GLU A 168 -16.59 -0.60 11.82
N LEU A 169 -15.28 -0.60 11.53
CA LEU A 169 -14.30 0.23 12.24
C LEU A 169 -14.57 1.72 12.02
N MET A 170 -14.82 2.14 10.78
CA MET A 170 -15.16 3.53 10.47
C MET A 170 -16.51 3.95 11.06
N ALA A 171 -17.48 3.03 11.11
CA ALA A 171 -18.79 3.29 11.71
C ALA A 171 -18.65 3.53 13.22
N ASN A 172 -17.87 2.70 13.90
CA ASN A 172 -17.57 2.87 15.33
C ASN A 172 -16.87 4.20 15.61
N LEU A 173 -15.90 4.60 14.77
CA LEU A 173 -15.26 5.92 14.86
C LEU A 173 -16.28 7.07 14.69
N CYS A 174 -17.21 6.95 13.74
CA CYS A 174 -18.25 7.96 13.54
C CYS A 174 -19.19 8.06 14.74
N ASP A 175 -19.68 6.92 15.24
CA ASP A 175 -20.61 6.86 16.37
C ASP A 175 -19.96 7.45 17.63
N THR A 176 -18.71 7.11 17.93
CA THR A 176 -18.00 7.66 19.10
C THR A 176 -17.76 9.18 19.01
N LEU A 177 -17.53 9.72 17.81
CA LEU A 177 -17.45 11.18 17.57
C LEU A 177 -18.82 11.86 17.71
N GLU A 178 -19.88 11.22 17.22
CA GLU A 178 -21.26 11.71 17.31
C GLU A 178 -21.75 11.76 18.76
N ASP A 179 -21.53 10.68 19.52
CA ASP A 179 -21.88 10.59 20.94
C ASP A 179 -21.16 11.65 21.79
N ALA A 180 -19.95 12.05 21.38
CA ALA A 180 -19.18 13.12 22.00
C ALA A 180 -19.64 14.53 21.58
N GLY A 181 -20.63 14.64 20.68
CA GLY A 181 -21.17 15.91 20.20
C GLY A 181 -20.30 16.62 19.17
N TYR A 182 -19.42 15.89 18.45
CA TYR A 182 -18.60 16.51 17.41
C TYR A 182 -19.46 16.91 16.19
N PRO A 183 -19.34 18.16 15.68
CA PRO A 183 -20.28 18.70 14.68
C PRO A 183 -20.40 17.86 13.41
N ASP A 184 -21.63 17.66 12.92
CA ASP A 184 -21.93 16.72 11.83
C ASP A 184 -21.09 16.92 10.57
N HIS A 185 -21.02 18.14 10.02
CA HIS A 185 -20.26 18.40 8.81
C HIS A 185 -18.75 18.16 9.04
N GLN A 186 -18.19 18.69 10.13
CA GLN A 186 -16.77 18.53 10.46
C GLN A 186 -16.40 17.07 10.79
N ARG A 187 -17.34 16.30 11.37
CA ARG A 187 -17.16 14.87 11.67
C ARG A 187 -16.82 14.08 10.41
N GLN A 188 -17.46 14.41 9.29
CA GLN A 188 -17.21 13.70 8.02
C GLN A 188 -15.82 14.01 7.46
N ILE A 189 -15.38 15.28 7.45
CA ILE A 189 -14.01 15.66 7.08
C ILE A 189 -13.00 14.92 7.97
N TYR A 190 -13.27 14.92 9.28
CA TYR A 190 -12.39 14.29 10.26
C TYR A 190 -12.20 12.80 9.97
N LEU A 191 -13.28 12.07 9.67
CA LEU A 191 -13.23 10.65 9.33
C LEU A 191 -12.49 10.38 8.01
N VAL A 192 -12.64 11.24 7.00
CA VAL A 192 -11.88 11.11 5.75
C VAL A 192 -10.39 11.33 5.99
N ARG A 193 -10.02 12.30 6.84
CA ARG A 193 -8.62 12.51 7.25
C ARG A 193 -8.05 11.33 8.02
N LEU A 194 -8.82 10.76 8.95
CA LEU A 194 -8.41 9.56 9.68
C LEU A 194 -8.22 8.38 8.73
N LEU A 195 -9.15 8.13 7.80
CA LEU A 195 -9.01 7.05 6.83
C LEU A 195 -7.77 7.24 5.96
N PHE A 196 -7.52 8.47 5.49
CA PHE A 196 -6.30 8.78 4.76
C PHE A 196 -5.07 8.42 5.60
N CYS A 197 -5.01 8.82 6.86
CA CYS A 197 -3.87 8.53 7.73
C CYS A 197 -3.67 7.03 7.99
N LEU A 198 -4.75 6.30 8.23
CA LEU A 198 -4.75 4.84 8.43
C LEU A 198 -4.20 4.13 7.18
N PHE A 199 -4.69 4.50 6.01
CA PHE A 199 -4.20 3.94 4.75
C PHE A 199 -2.76 4.37 4.42
N ALA A 200 -2.42 5.63 4.66
CA ALA A 200 -1.10 6.19 4.40
C ALA A 200 -0.02 5.53 5.26
N ASN A 201 -0.35 5.19 6.50
CA ASN A 201 0.53 4.44 7.40
C ASN A 201 0.83 3.05 6.85
N ASP A 202 -0.19 2.33 6.35
CA ASP A 202 -0.04 0.93 5.92
C ASP A 202 0.50 0.75 4.50
N THR A 203 0.41 1.79 3.67
CA THR A 203 0.88 1.76 2.27
C THR A 203 2.24 2.45 2.07
N GLY A 204 2.89 2.87 3.16
CA GLY A 204 4.21 3.49 3.11
C GLY A 204 4.22 4.90 2.51
N ILE A 205 3.10 5.63 2.63
CA ILE A 205 3.06 7.09 2.41
C ILE A 205 3.73 7.80 3.59
N PHE A 206 3.45 7.34 4.81
CA PHE A 206 4.17 7.76 6.00
C PHE A 206 5.36 6.85 6.25
N ASP A 207 6.36 7.35 6.97
CA ASP A 207 7.35 6.47 7.59
C ASP A 207 6.63 5.47 8.50
N SER A 208 7.05 4.21 8.45
CA SER A 208 6.35 3.11 9.09
C SER A 208 6.16 3.37 10.59
N ASN A 209 4.90 3.33 11.03
CA ASN A 209 4.41 3.43 12.40
C ASN A 209 4.22 4.84 12.98
N VAL A 210 4.46 5.96 12.27
CA VAL A 210 4.30 7.29 12.90
C VAL A 210 2.86 7.54 13.36
N PHE A 211 1.86 7.16 12.55
CA PHE A 211 0.46 7.31 12.94
C PHE A 211 0.06 6.30 14.02
N ASP A 212 0.52 5.05 13.91
CA ASP A 212 0.26 4.02 14.93
C ASP A 212 0.84 4.37 16.29
N LEU A 213 2.06 4.93 16.32
CA LEU A 213 2.70 5.38 17.55
C LEU A 213 1.97 6.61 18.13
N LEU A 214 1.54 7.56 17.29
CA LEU A 214 0.74 8.69 17.75
C LEU A 214 -0.52 8.23 18.50
N VAL A 215 -1.21 7.21 17.97
CA VAL A 215 -2.42 6.65 18.61
C VAL A 215 -2.06 5.80 19.82
N THR A 216 -1.06 4.92 19.71
CA THR A 216 -0.68 3.96 20.76
C THR A 216 -0.11 4.66 22.00
N ASP A 217 0.71 5.69 21.80
CA ASP A 217 1.38 6.45 22.87
C ASP A 217 0.47 7.54 23.46
N SER A 218 -0.77 7.66 23.02
CA SER A 218 -1.74 8.56 23.64
C SER A 218 -2.15 8.07 25.03
N ALA A 219 -2.47 9.00 25.92
CA ALA A 219 -2.89 8.71 27.28
C ALA A 219 -4.15 7.80 27.28
N PRO A 220 -4.27 6.82 28.20
CA PRO A 220 -5.43 5.91 28.23
C PRO A 220 -6.80 6.62 28.36
N ASP A 221 -6.85 7.85 28.88
CA ASP A 221 -8.07 8.64 28.96
C ASP A 221 -8.42 9.40 27.66
N GLY A 222 -7.53 9.34 26.66
CA GLY A 222 -7.70 9.90 25.32
C GLY A 222 -7.48 11.41 25.20
N LYS A 223 -7.29 12.13 26.31
CA LYS A 223 -7.39 13.61 26.31
C LYS A 223 -6.32 14.31 25.48
N ASP A 224 -5.15 13.70 25.34
CA ASP A 224 -4.02 14.24 24.56
C ASP A 224 -4.13 13.91 23.05
N LEU A 225 -4.91 12.88 22.68
CA LEU A 225 -4.98 12.39 21.30
C LEU A 225 -5.57 13.42 20.34
N GLY A 226 -6.63 14.11 20.74
CA GLY A 226 -7.27 15.16 19.95
C GLY A 226 -6.33 16.28 19.51
N PRO A 227 -5.67 16.96 20.47
CA PRO A 227 -4.65 17.97 20.16
C PRO A 227 -3.49 17.43 19.29
N ARG A 228 -3.01 16.21 19.55
CA ARG A 228 -1.94 15.58 18.75
C ARG A 228 -2.38 15.32 17.31
N LEU A 229 -3.61 14.87 17.09
CA LEU A 229 -4.18 14.70 15.74
C LEU A 229 -4.33 16.04 15.02
N ALA A 230 -4.70 17.10 15.73
CA ALA A 230 -4.79 18.44 15.14
C ALA A 230 -3.42 18.92 14.62
N GLU A 231 -2.37 18.78 15.43
CA GLU A 231 -0.98 19.10 15.02
C GLU A 231 -0.50 18.20 13.87
N PHE A 232 -0.86 16.91 13.89
CA PHE A 232 -0.56 15.97 12.81
C PHE A 232 -1.20 16.42 11.49
N PHE A 233 -2.49 16.75 11.50
CA PHE A 233 -3.22 17.22 10.32
C PHE A 233 -2.69 18.56 9.80
N GLU A 234 -2.34 19.48 10.70
CA GLU A 234 -1.72 20.75 10.34
C GLU A 234 -0.37 20.52 9.65
N THR A 235 0.45 19.62 10.19
CA THR A 235 1.77 19.28 9.62
C THR A 235 1.68 18.72 8.21
N LEU A 236 0.66 17.90 7.91
CA LEU A 236 0.39 17.39 6.56
C LEU A 236 0.01 18.50 5.55
N ASN A 237 -0.44 19.65 6.04
CA ASN A 237 -0.79 20.83 5.24
C ASN A 237 0.34 21.89 5.17
N ILE A 238 1.47 21.68 5.83
CA ILE A 238 2.62 22.59 5.78
C ILE A 238 3.71 21.99 4.86
N PRO A 239 4.13 22.70 3.78
CA PRO A 239 5.28 22.32 2.97
C PRO A 239 6.52 22.05 3.84
N THR A 240 7.27 21.00 3.54
CA THR A 240 8.38 20.53 4.38
C THR A 240 9.45 21.59 4.62
N ASP A 241 9.71 22.45 3.63
CA ASP A 241 10.65 23.58 3.68
C ASP A 241 10.17 24.77 4.53
N ARG A 242 8.89 24.80 4.90
CA ARG A 242 8.26 25.85 5.73
C ARG A 242 7.97 25.41 7.15
N ARG A 243 8.27 24.16 7.50
CA ARG A 243 8.07 23.65 8.86
C ARG A 243 9.06 24.29 9.83
N GLN A 244 8.65 24.46 11.07
CA GLN A 244 9.51 25.00 12.12
C GLN A 244 10.66 24.04 12.41
N SER A 245 11.88 24.57 12.62
CA SER A 245 13.06 23.74 12.94
C SER A 245 12.99 23.05 14.31
N THR A 246 12.04 23.44 15.16
CA THR A 246 11.77 22.86 16.48
C THR A 246 10.64 21.83 16.47
N LEU A 247 10.02 21.57 15.31
CA LEU A 247 8.99 20.54 15.18
C LEU A 247 9.60 19.17 15.49
N ASP A 248 8.85 18.31 16.16
CA ASP A 248 9.28 16.95 16.48
C ASP A 248 9.71 16.18 15.21
N GLU A 249 10.78 15.39 15.31
CA GLU A 249 11.36 14.69 14.15
C GLU A 249 10.35 13.73 13.48
N SER A 250 9.47 13.10 14.27
CA SER A 250 8.45 12.18 13.75
C SER A 250 7.37 12.91 12.92
N LEU A 251 7.01 14.13 13.30
CA LEU A 251 6.10 14.97 12.52
C LEU A 251 6.82 15.64 11.34
N ALA A 252 8.07 16.05 11.55
CA ALA A 252 8.89 16.67 10.51
C ALA A 252 9.14 15.73 9.31
N SER A 253 9.13 14.41 9.53
CA SER A 253 9.30 13.42 8.45
C SER A 253 8.04 13.16 7.62
N LEU A 254 6.87 13.58 8.09
CA LEU A 254 5.61 13.38 7.35
C LEU A 254 5.67 14.04 5.97
N PRO A 255 5.11 13.45 4.90
CA PRO A 255 5.05 14.12 3.62
C PRO A 255 4.17 15.37 3.70
N TYR A 256 4.44 16.34 2.82
CA TYR A 256 3.45 17.34 2.51
C TYR A 256 2.42 16.72 1.58
N VAL A 257 1.16 16.65 2.01
CA VAL A 257 0.12 15.94 1.25
C VAL A 257 -0.56 16.86 0.25
N ASN A 258 -0.71 18.16 0.52
CA ASN A 258 -1.93 18.89 0.16
C ASN A 258 -2.54 18.72 -1.26
N GLY A 259 -3.85 18.96 -1.30
CA GLY A 259 -4.72 18.97 -2.49
C GLY A 259 -6.14 19.40 -2.11
N GLY A 260 -6.32 20.10 -0.98
CA GLY A 260 -7.62 20.45 -0.40
C GLY A 260 -7.99 19.67 0.87
N LEU A 261 -7.66 18.38 0.96
CA LEU A 261 -8.11 17.51 2.08
C LEU A 261 -7.76 18.05 3.48
N PHE A 262 -6.53 18.54 3.67
CA PHE A 262 -6.05 19.09 4.94
C PHE A 262 -6.09 20.62 5.00
N ALA A 263 -6.69 21.28 4.00
CA ALA A 263 -6.71 22.74 3.92
C ALA A 263 -7.63 23.39 4.95
N ASP A 264 -8.79 22.78 5.20
CA ASP A 264 -9.78 23.34 6.13
C ASP A 264 -9.39 23.13 7.60
N SER A 265 -9.53 24.18 8.40
CA SER A 265 -9.37 24.06 9.85
C SER A 265 -10.57 23.33 10.45
N LEU A 266 -10.32 22.34 11.29
CA LEU A 266 -11.34 21.61 12.03
C LEU A 266 -11.27 21.98 13.51
N PRO A 267 -12.41 22.05 14.21
CA PRO A 267 -12.43 22.12 15.67
C PRO A 267 -11.65 20.95 16.27
N VAL A 268 -10.88 21.18 17.33
CA VAL A 268 -10.19 20.09 18.02
C VAL A 268 -11.22 19.12 18.57
N ALA A 269 -11.09 17.83 18.24
CA ALA A 269 -11.92 16.78 18.82
C ALA A 269 -11.39 16.47 20.23
N HIS A 270 -12.23 16.59 21.26
CA HIS A 270 -11.86 16.26 22.64
C HIS A 270 -12.09 14.77 22.90
N PHE A 271 -11.06 13.95 22.64
CA PHE A 271 -11.14 12.51 22.77
C PHE A 271 -11.35 12.07 24.23
N ASN A 272 -12.18 11.03 24.39
CA ASN A 272 -12.33 10.24 25.61
C ASN A 272 -11.76 8.83 25.39
N THR A 273 -11.82 7.97 26.40
CA THR A 273 -11.35 6.58 26.30
C THR A 273 -12.03 5.80 25.17
N ALA A 274 -13.35 5.93 24.99
CA ALA A 274 -14.07 5.18 23.95
C ALA A 274 -13.63 5.58 22.52
N MET A 275 -13.46 6.89 22.27
CA MET A 275 -12.97 7.40 20.99
C MET A 275 -11.53 6.97 20.72
N ARG A 276 -10.68 6.99 21.75
CA ARG A 276 -9.30 6.51 21.67
C ARG A 276 -9.27 5.03 21.30
N ASP A 277 -10.01 4.20 22.03
CA ASP A 277 -10.03 2.76 21.82
C ASP A 277 -10.56 2.40 20.43
N ALA A 278 -11.57 3.13 19.92
CA ALA A 278 -12.06 2.97 18.55
C ALA A 278 -10.97 3.28 17.49
N LEU A 279 -10.20 4.36 17.66
CA LEU A 279 -9.10 4.68 16.74
C LEU A 279 -7.94 3.70 16.85
N LEU A 280 -7.68 3.19 18.05
CA LEU A 280 -6.62 2.21 18.32
C LEU A 280 -6.99 0.82 17.78
N GLU A 281 -8.27 0.46 17.77
CA GLU A 281 -8.75 -0.74 17.05
C GLU A 281 -8.57 -0.54 15.53
N ALA A 282 -8.96 0.63 15.00
CA ALA A 282 -8.82 0.93 13.59
C ALA A 282 -7.36 0.93 13.12
N SER A 283 -6.42 1.44 13.92
CA SER A 283 -4.99 1.47 13.57
C SER A 283 -4.33 0.09 13.57
N ARG A 284 -4.94 -0.92 14.18
CA ARG A 284 -4.43 -2.32 14.15
C ARG A 284 -4.88 -3.09 12.91
N PHE A 285 -5.85 -2.56 12.17
CA PHE A 285 -6.34 -3.16 10.94
C PHE A 285 -5.39 -2.87 9.78
N ASP A 286 -5.17 -3.84 8.89
CA ASP A 286 -4.30 -3.66 7.71
C ASP A 286 -5.09 -3.03 6.55
N TRP A 287 -5.05 -1.70 6.47
CA TRP A 287 -5.74 -0.88 5.46
C TRP A 287 -5.16 -1.04 4.06
N SER A 288 -3.94 -1.57 3.92
CA SER A 288 -3.36 -1.87 2.61
C SER A 288 -4.15 -2.96 1.85
N ARG A 289 -4.98 -3.74 2.56
CA ARG A 289 -5.85 -4.78 1.98
C ARG A 289 -7.12 -4.22 1.33
N ILE A 290 -7.47 -2.96 1.59
CA ILE A 290 -8.68 -2.34 1.03
C ILE A 290 -8.35 -1.68 -0.31
N SER A 291 -9.18 -1.93 -1.32
CA SER A 291 -9.11 -1.16 -2.56
C SER A 291 -9.73 0.23 -2.35
N PRO A 292 -9.06 1.32 -2.79
CA PRO A 292 -9.64 2.66 -2.79
C PRO A 292 -11.00 2.76 -3.50
N ALA A 293 -11.30 1.85 -4.43
CA ALA A 293 -12.61 1.77 -5.09
C ALA A 293 -13.76 1.35 -4.14
N VAL A 294 -13.46 0.80 -2.96
CA VAL A 294 -14.45 0.40 -1.95
C VAL A 294 -14.73 1.54 -0.98
N PHE A 295 -13.90 2.59 -0.96
CA PHE A 295 -14.02 3.69 0.01
C PHE A 295 -15.38 4.37 -0.05
N GLY A 296 -15.95 4.52 -1.25
CA GLY A 296 -17.31 4.99 -1.43
C GLY A 296 -18.35 4.18 -0.65
N ALA A 297 -18.28 2.85 -0.76
CA ALA A 297 -19.19 1.95 -0.07
C ALA A 297 -18.99 1.98 1.46
N LEU A 298 -17.72 2.08 1.90
CA LEU A 298 -17.39 2.22 3.33
C LEU A 298 -18.06 3.46 3.92
N PHE A 299 -17.89 4.63 3.29
CA PHE A 299 -18.43 5.88 3.83
C PHE A 299 -19.95 6.00 3.72
N GLN A 300 -20.55 5.52 2.64
CA GLN A 300 -22.02 5.49 2.53
C GLN A 300 -22.64 4.66 3.67
N GLY A 301 -22.05 3.52 3.99
CA GLY A 301 -22.50 2.66 5.10
C GLY A 301 -22.34 3.31 6.49
N VAL A 302 -21.35 4.19 6.65
CA VAL A 302 -21.09 4.91 7.90
C VAL A 302 -22.04 6.09 8.11
N MET A 303 -22.33 6.84 7.04
CA MET A 303 -22.99 8.16 7.14
C MET A 303 -24.53 8.11 7.15
N GLU A 304 -25.16 7.04 6.66
CA GLU A 304 -26.62 6.93 6.67
C GLU A 304 -27.12 5.95 7.74
N PRO A 305 -27.82 6.42 8.80
CA PRO A 305 -28.34 5.55 9.86
C PRO A 305 -29.29 4.44 9.35
N ARG A 306 -30.00 4.68 8.23
CA ARG A 306 -30.85 3.67 7.55
C ARG A 306 -30.05 2.73 6.64
N ALA A 307 -28.91 3.17 6.09
CA ALA A 307 -28.03 2.34 5.25
C ALA A 307 -27.03 1.49 6.06
N ARG A 308 -26.84 1.74 7.37
CA ARG A 308 -26.03 0.88 8.25
C ARG A 308 -26.46 -0.61 8.24
N ARG A 309 -27.72 -0.90 7.90
CA ARG A 309 -28.25 -2.28 7.73
C ARG A 309 -28.20 -2.80 6.28
N GLN A 310 -27.87 -1.93 5.32
CA GLN A 310 -27.72 -2.22 3.89
C GLN A 310 -26.36 -1.69 3.41
N ILE A 311 -25.28 -2.27 3.92
CA ILE A 311 -23.94 -2.08 3.35
C ILE A 311 -24.04 -2.60 1.90
N GLY A 312 -24.12 -1.70 0.91
CA GLY A 312 -24.41 -2.03 -0.48
C GLY A 312 -25.47 -1.17 -1.19
N ALA A 313 -26.09 -0.20 -0.51
CA ALA A 313 -27.05 0.71 -1.13
C ALA A 313 -26.35 1.68 -2.11
N HIS A 314 -26.48 1.40 -3.41
CA HIS A 314 -26.22 2.29 -4.55
C HIS A 314 -24.76 2.67 -4.89
N TYR A 315 -23.76 1.83 -4.64
CA TYR A 315 -22.46 1.98 -5.33
C TYR A 315 -22.37 1.05 -6.54
N THR A 316 -21.73 1.53 -7.61
CA THR A 316 -21.46 0.69 -8.79
C THR A 316 -20.30 -0.24 -8.45
N SER A 317 -20.55 -1.55 -8.38
CA SER A 317 -19.51 -2.54 -8.10
C SER A 317 -18.42 -2.53 -9.18
N GLU A 318 -17.20 -2.94 -8.83
CA GLU A 318 -16.09 -3.03 -9.78
C GLU A 318 -16.48 -3.89 -11.00
N ALA A 319 -17.13 -5.03 -10.76
CA ALA A 319 -17.62 -5.89 -11.83
C ALA A 319 -18.56 -5.17 -12.81
N ASN A 320 -19.42 -4.28 -12.31
CA ASN A 320 -20.33 -3.50 -13.17
C ASN A 320 -19.60 -2.35 -13.87
N ILE A 321 -18.65 -1.69 -13.22
CA ILE A 321 -17.79 -0.67 -13.85
C ILE A 321 -17.00 -1.30 -15.02
N LEU A 322 -16.38 -2.46 -14.79
CA LEU A 322 -15.63 -3.17 -15.81
C LEU A 322 -16.49 -3.56 -17.02
N LYS A 323 -17.77 -3.91 -16.83
CA LYS A 323 -18.70 -4.17 -17.95
C LYS A 323 -18.90 -2.95 -18.84
N VAL A 324 -18.76 -1.73 -18.30
CA VAL A 324 -18.90 -0.48 -19.05
C VAL A 324 -17.57 -0.08 -19.69
N ILE A 325 -16.49 -0.01 -18.91
CA ILE A 325 -15.23 0.56 -19.41
C ILE A 325 -14.46 -0.35 -20.38
N ARG A 326 -14.63 -1.69 -20.26
CA ARG A 326 -14.05 -2.69 -21.19
C ARG A 326 -14.40 -2.41 -22.64
N PRO A 327 -15.68 -2.47 -23.04
CA PRO A 327 -16.06 -2.20 -24.42
C PRO A 327 -15.89 -0.72 -24.80
N LEU A 328 -15.91 0.21 -23.83
CA LEU A 328 -15.82 1.65 -24.11
C LEU A 328 -14.42 2.07 -24.58
N PHE A 329 -13.36 1.60 -23.92
CA PHE A 329 -11.98 1.97 -24.28
C PHE A 329 -10.93 0.92 -23.88
N LEU A 330 -11.17 0.19 -22.79
CA LEU A 330 -10.10 -0.60 -22.14
C LEU A 330 -9.67 -1.80 -23.00
N ASP A 331 -10.60 -2.52 -23.63
CA ASP A 331 -10.27 -3.67 -24.47
C ASP A 331 -9.44 -3.26 -25.71
N ASP A 332 -9.70 -2.08 -26.32
CA ASP A 332 -8.91 -1.55 -27.44
C ASP A 332 -7.48 -1.21 -27.01
N LEU A 333 -7.32 -0.50 -25.88
CA LEU A 333 -6.00 -0.15 -25.36
C LEU A 333 -5.17 -1.40 -25.01
N GLN A 334 -5.79 -2.42 -24.42
CA GLN A 334 -5.14 -3.71 -24.15
C GLN A 334 -4.75 -4.44 -25.44
N ALA A 335 -5.62 -4.44 -26.45
CA ALA A 335 -5.31 -5.02 -27.75
C ALA A 335 -4.14 -4.30 -28.44
N ARG A 336 -4.07 -2.96 -28.33
CA ARG A 336 -2.95 -2.15 -28.84
C ARG A 336 -1.64 -2.45 -28.12
N LEU A 337 -1.67 -2.60 -26.79
CA LEU A 337 -0.49 -3.02 -26.02
C LEU A 337 0.01 -4.40 -26.48
N LYS A 338 -0.90 -5.37 -26.59
CA LYS A 338 -0.57 -6.73 -27.07
C LYS A 338 0.00 -6.72 -28.48
N LYS A 339 -0.59 -5.92 -29.39
CA LYS A 339 -0.12 -5.77 -30.77
C LYS A 339 1.24 -5.07 -30.86
N ALA A 340 1.51 -4.12 -29.97
CA ALA A 340 2.81 -3.45 -29.91
C ALA A 340 3.94 -4.43 -29.54
N GLY A 341 3.68 -5.38 -28.62
CA GLY A 341 4.69 -6.35 -28.19
C GLY A 341 5.96 -5.65 -27.72
N ALA A 342 7.12 -6.06 -28.25
CA ALA A 342 8.41 -5.42 -27.95
C ALA A 342 8.76 -4.22 -28.87
N ASN A 343 7.85 -3.78 -29.76
CA ASN A 343 8.12 -2.69 -30.68
C ASN A 343 8.11 -1.34 -29.94
N ARG A 344 9.30 -0.80 -29.68
CA ARG A 344 9.50 0.47 -28.96
C ARG A 344 8.66 1.63 -29.52
N ALA A 345 8.68 1.86 -30.83
CA ALA A 345 7.94 2.98 -31.44
C ALA A 345 6.42 2.80 -31.37
N ALA A 346 5.92 1.55 -31.33
CA ALA A 346 4.50 1.29 -31.09
C ALA A 346 4.11 1.53 -29.63
N LEU A 347 4.97 1.14 -28.68
CA LEU A 347 4.79 1.39 -27.26
C LEU A 347 4.85 2.89 -26.95
N GLU A 348 5.82 3.63 -27.46
CA GLU A 348 5.93 5.09 -27.25
C GLU A 348 4.66 5.83 -27.76
N ARG A 349 4.16 5.47 -28.95
CA ARG A 349 2.89 6.04 -29.47
C ARG A 349 1.68 5.66 -28.63
N LEU A 350 1.63 4.45 -28.08
CA LEU A 350 0.56 4.05 -27.16
C LEU A 350 0.65 4.87 -25.88
N HIS A 351 1.84 5.05 -25.33
CA HIS A 351 2.07 5.83 -24.12
C HIS A 351 1.71 7.30 -24.29
N ASP A 352 2.05 7.91 -25.43
CA ASP A 352 1.62 9.28 -25.78
C ASP A 352 0.10 9.38 -25.80
N HIS A 353 -0.55 8.37 -26.38
CA HIS A 353 -2.00 8.31 -26.44
C HIS A 353 -2.63 8.18 -25.06
N LEU A 354 -2.13 7.27 -24.20
CA LEU A 354 -2.63 7.09 -22.83
C LEU A 354 -2.55 8.40 -22.03
N ALA A 355 -1.43 9.13 -22.15
CA ALA A 355 -1.22 10.41 -21.46
C ALA A 355 -2.12 11.54 -21.99
N SER A 356 -2.70 11.40 -23.19
CA SER A 356 -3.59 12.40 -23.79
C SER A 356 -5.06 12.22 -23.43
N LEU A 357 -5.45 11.05 -22.92
CA LEU A 357 -6.87 10.73 -22.66
C LEU A 357 -7.41 11.57 -21.50
N LYS A 358 -8.66 12.01 -21.61
CA LYS A 358 -9.39 12.66 -20.51
C LYS A 358 -10.76 12.04 -20.31
N PHE A 359 -11.11 11.79 -19.06
CA PHE A 359 -12.31 11.07 -18.65
C PHE A 359 -13.23 11.96 -17.82
N LEU A 360 -14.53 11.93 -18.12
CA LEU A 360 -15.55 12.66 -17.38
C LEU A 360 -16.61 11.71 -16.82
N ASP A 361 -16.89 11.84 -15.53
CA ASP A 361 -18.08 11.28 -14.88
C ASP A 361 -18.99 12.39 -14.33
N PRO A 362 -20.11 12.71 -15.00
CA PRO A 362 -20.98 13.83 -14.61
C PRO A 362 -21.94 13.51 -13.45
N ALA A 363 -21.83 12.33 -12.83
CA ALA A 363 -22.54 11.96 -11.61
C ALA A 363 -21.65 11.02 -10.79
N CYS A 364 -20.46 11.50 -10.43
CA CYS A 364 -19.36 10.61 -10.06
C CYS A 364 -19.50 9.97 -8.68
N GLY A 365 -20.35 10.50 -7.80
CA GLY A 365 -20.44 10.05 -6.43
C GLY A 365 -19.05 10.08 -5.77
N CYS A 366 -18.70 8.97 -5.14
CA CYS A 366 -17.40 8.70 -4.53
C CYS A 366 -16.26 8.41 -5.52
N GLY A 367 -16.49 8.54 -6.83
CA GLY A 367 -15.45 8.48 -7.86
C GLY A 367 -15.09 7.08 -8.35
N ASN A 368 -15.86 6.03 -8.04
CA ASN A 368 -15.48 4.65 -8.36
C ASN A 368 -15.18 4.41 -9.85
N PHE A 369 -15.94 5.00 -10.77
CA PHE A 369 -15.65 4.92 -12.21
C PHE A 369 -14.29 5.52 -12.54
N LEU A 370 -13.99 6.71 -11.99
CA LEU A 370 -12.73 7.41 -12.18
C LEU A 370 -11.56 6.58 -11.62
N VAL A 371 -11.69 6.09 -10.38
CA VAL A 371 -10.68 5.29 -9.68
C VAL A 371 -10.35 4.00 -10.44
N ILE A 372 -11.36 3.24 -10.87
CA ILE A 372 -11.16 1.99 -11.59
C ILE A 372 -10.60 2.26 -12.99
N ALA A 373 -11.12 3.25 -13.72
CA ALA A 373 -10.58 3.62 -15.03
C ALA A 373 -9.11 4.04 -14.92
N TYR A 374 -8.76 4.85 -13.92
CA TYR A 374 -7.39 5.26 -13.64
C TYR A 374 -6.47 4.08 -13.36
N ARG A 375 -6.88 3.17 -12.46
CA ARG A 375 -6.15 1.94 -12.14
C ARG A 375 -5.87 1.11 -13.40
N GLU A 376 -6.88 0.88 -14.22
CA GLU A 376 -6.72 0.07 -15.44
C GLU A 376 -5.83 0.76 -16.48
N LEU A 377 -5.90 2.09 -16.59
CA LEU A 377 -5.02 2.86 -17.47
C LEU A 377 -3.56 2.80 -17.00
N ARG A 378 -3.33 2.93 -15.69
CA ARG A 378 -2.01 2.77 -15.06
C ARG A 378 -1.46 1.37 -15.19
N LYS A 379 -2.29 0.31 -15.09
CA LYS A 379 -1.83 -1.07 -15.35
C LYS A 379 -1.27 -1.23 -16.77
N ILE A 380 -1.92 -0.63 -17.76
CA ILE A 380 -1.44 -0.65 -19.16
C ILE A 380 -0.13 0.14 -19.27
N GLU A 381 -0.08 1.36 -18.72
CA GLU A 381 1.14 2.17 -18.71
C GLU A 381 2.30 1.45 -18.02
N ASN A 382 2.07 0.87 -16.83
CA ASN A 382 3.09 0.20 -16.05
C ASN A 382 3.63 -1.04 -16.78
N ALA A 383 2.75 -1.83 -17.42
CA ALA A 383 3.18 -2.96 -18.26
C ALA A 383 4.00 -2.50 -19.48
N LEU A 384 3.58 -1.41 -20.11
CA LEU A 384 4.29 -0.79 -21.22
C LEU A 384 5.68 -0.30 -20.82
N LEU A 385 5.79 0.42 -19.70
CA LEU A 385 7.05 0.93 -19.16
C LEU A 385 7.98 -0.20 -18.74
N ALA A 386 7.44 -1.26 -18.13
CA ALA A 386 8.19 -2.47 -17.83
C ALA A 386 8.77 -3.11 -19.10
N SER A 387 8.01 -3.14 -20.19
CA SER A 387 8.51 -3.65 -21.48
C SER A 387 9.56 -2.74 -22.11
N LEU A 388 9.45 -1.43 -21.95
CA LEU A 388 10.41 -0.46 -22.51
C LEU A 388 11.73 -0.42 -21.74
N TYR A 389 11.67 -0.58 -20.42
CA TYR A 389 12.77 -0.20 -19.54
C TYR A 389 13.12 -1.21 -18.43
N GLY A 390 12.38 -2.31 -18.27
CA GLY A 390 12.58 -3.26 -17.16
C GLY A 390 13.96 -3.94 -17.09
N THR A 391 14.74 -3.91 -18.18
CA THR A 391 16.11 -4.44 -18.24
C THR A 391 17.19 -3.36 -18.14
N GLN A 392 16.80 -2.08 -18.15
CA GLN A 392 17.71 -0.94 -18.14
C GLN A 392 17.79 -0.38 -16.71
N GLY A 393 19.00 -0.02 -16.26
CA GLY A 393 19.18 0.74 -15.03
C GLY A 393 18.68 2.17 -15.23
N ILE A 394 17.36 2.37 -15.14
CA ILE A 394 16.72 3.68 -15.24
C ILE A 394 17.21 4.54 -14.06
N VAL A 395 17.32 5.86 -14.23
CA VAL A 395 17.73 6.75 -13.12
C VAL A 395 16.56 7.58 -12.61
N ASP A 396 15.48 7.72 -13.40
CA ASP A 396 14.35 8.59 -13.07
C ASP A 396 13.01 8.04 -13.58
N ILE A 397 12.29 7.30 -12.73
CA ILE A 397 10.92 6.79 -13.02
C ILE A 397 9.90 7.94 -13.05
N ALA A 398 10.15 9.03 -12.33
CA ALA A 398 9.17 10.10 -12.16
C ALA A 398 8.85 10.83 -13.47
N HIS A 399 9.79 10.86 -14.41
CA HIS A 399 9.58 11.39 -15.74
C HIS A 399 9.02 10.36 -16.74
N LEU A 400 8.97 9.08 -16.37
CA LEU A 400 8.45 8.01 -17.22
C LEU A 400 6.94 7.82 -17.07
N ALA A 401 6.40 7.86 -15.86
CA ALA A 401 4.94 7.78 -15.67
C ALA A 401 4.29 9.10 -16.10
N ARG A 402 3.45 9.06 -17.14
CA ARG A 402 2.77 10.23 -17.72
C ARG A 402 1.28 10.21 -17.49
N VAL A 403 0.68 9.03 -17.27
CA VAL A 403 -0.71 8.93 -16.81
C VAL A 403 -0.80 9.42 -15.38
N ASP A 404 -1.76 10.29 -15.10
CA ASP A 404 -1.88 10.99 -13.82
C ASP A 404 -3.35 11.39 -13.53
N VAL A 405 -3.62 11.78 -12.28
CA VAL A 405 -4.97 12.03 -11.79
C VAL A 405 -5.64 13.26 -12.41
N ASP A 406 -4.88 14.19 -13.00
CA ASP A 406 -5.37 15.39 -13.69
C ASP A 406 -6.07 15.10 -15.03
N GLN A 407 -6.05 13.84 -15.48
CA GLN A 407 -6.82 13.37 -16.63
C GLN A 407 -8.30 13.06 -16.28
N PHE A 408 -8.68 13.13 -15.00
CA PHE A 408 -9.98 12.66 -14.51
C PHE A 408 -10.82 13.81 -13.97
N TYR A 409 -12.05 13.88 -14.47
CA TYR A 409 -13.01 14.94 -14.21
C TYR A 409 -14.30 14.33 -13.68
N GLY A 410 -14.89 14.97 -12.67
CA GLY A 410 -16.13 14.53 -12.04
C GLY A 410 -17.08 15.69 -11.78
N ILE A 411 -18.38 15.41 -11.79
CA ILE A 411 -19.40 16.31 -11.23
C ILE A 411 -20.20 15.54 -10.21
N GLU A 412 -20.36 16.11 -9.03
CA GLU A 412 -21.10 15.51 -7.93
C GLU A 412 -21.88 16.58 -7.17
N ILE A 413 -23.14 16.32 -6.84
CA ILE A 413 -24.00 17.32 -6.19
C ILE A 413 -23.70 17.46 -4.70
N ASP A 414 -23.32 16.36 -4.05
CA ASP A 414 -22.99 16.33 -2.63
C ASP A 414 -21.50 16.56 -2.40
N GLU A 415 -21.15 17.41 -1.45
CA GLU A 415 -19.74 17.75 -1.19
C GLU A 415 -18.94 16.52 -0.76
N TRP A 416 -19.57 15.61 -0.02
CA TRP A 416 -18.88 14.49 0.61
C TRP A 416 -18.39 13.42 -0.35
N PRO A 417 -19.25 12.87 -1.23
CA PRO A 417 -18.78 11.91 -2.22
C PRO A 417 -17.73 12.56 -3.14
N ALA A 418 -17.85 13.86 -3.44
CA ALA A 418 -16.84 14.60 -4.20
C ALA A 418 -15.45 14.58 -3.52
N ARG A 419 -15.38 14.86 -2.21
CA ARG A 419 -14.12 14.78 -1.45
C ARG A 419 -13.56 13.37 -1.37
N ILE A 420 -14.42 12.36 -1.19
CA ILE A 420 -14.01 10.95 -1.17
C ILE A 420 -13.41 10.57 -2.53
N ALA A 421 -13.99 11.04 -3.64
CA ALA A 421 -13.48 10.81 -4.98
C ALA A 421 -12.06 11.36 -5.16
N GLU A 422 -11.79 12.58 -4.68
CA GLU A 422 -10.45 13.19 -4.71
C GLU A 422 -9.43 12.31 -3.97
N VAL A 423 -9.75 11.91 -2.74
CA VAL A 423 -8.87 11.07 -1.92
C VAL A 423 -8.66 9.69 -2.52
N ALA A 424 -9.72 9.02 -2.96
CA ALA A 424 -9.64 7.68 -3.53
C ALA A 424 -8.76 7.65 -4.79
N MET A 425 -8.81 8.71 -5.63
CA MET A 425 -7.95 8.85 -6.79
C MET A 425 -6.46 8.94 -6.41
N TRP A 426 -6.12 9.74 -5.39
CA TRP A 426 -4.73 9.84 -4.93
C TRP A 426 -4.20 8.55 -4.32
N LEU A 427 -5.02 7.87 -3.52
CA LEU A 427 -4.62 6.60 -2.92
C LEU A 427 -4.42 5.52 -3.99
N MET A 428 -5.25 5.54 -5.04
CA MET A 428 -5.04 4.69 -6.20
C MET A 428 -3.77 5.06 -6.98
N ASP A 429 -3.44 6.35 -7.12
CA ASP A 429 -2.16 6.79 -7.69
C ASP A 429 -0.98 6.24 -6.93
N HIS A 430 -0.97 6.37 -5.61
CA HIS A 430 0.08 5.83 -4.78
C HIS A 430 0.23 4.32 -4.94
N GLN A 431 -0.88 3.57 -4.95
CA GLN A 431 -0.85 2.13 -5.20
C GLN A 431 -0.25 1.78 -6.58
N MET A 432 -0.65 2.51 -7.63
CA MET A 432 -0.15 2.27 -8.98
C MET A 432 1.32 2.71 -9.16
N ASN A 433 1.77 3.68 -8.38
CA ASN A 433 3.18 4.03 -8.27
C ASN A 433 3.98 2.89 -7.62
N GLY A 434 3.42 2.26 -6.58
CA GLY A 434 3.95 1.04 -5.98
C GLY A 434 4.08 -0.12 -6.98
N ASP A 435 3.03 -0.39 -7.77
CA ASP A 435 3.06 -1.41 -8.84
C ASP A 435 4.15 -1.12 -9.90
N LEU A 436 4.29 0.15 -10.32
CA LEU A 436 5.33 0.54 -11.26
C LEU A 436 6.74 0.38 -10.65
N ALA A 437 6.90 0.85 -9.41
CA ALA A 437 8.14 0.74 -8.65
C ALA A 437 8.57 -0.73 -8.53
N GLU A 438 7.61 -1.63 -8.28
CA GLU A 438 7.84 -3.06 -8.27
C GLU A 438 8.25 -3.57 -9.65
N LYS A 439 7.55 -3.23 -10.74
CA LYS A 439 7.92 -3.75 -12.06
C LYS A 439 9.31 -3.27 -12.53
N LEU A 440 9.69 -2.04 -12.20
CA LEU A 440 10.99 -1.46 -12.59
C LEU A 440 12.10 -1.69 -11.56
N GLY A 441 11.75 -2.06 -10.33
CA GLY A 441 12.69 -2.28 -9.23
C GLY A 441 13.43 -1.04 -8.77
N GLN A 442 12.71 0.08 -8.68
CA GLN A 442 13.18 1.32 -8.07
C GLN A 442 11.98 1.98 -7.38
N TYR A 443 12.23 2.64 -6.24
CA TYR A 443 11.17 3.33 -5.52
C TYR A 443 10.65 4.51 -6.35
N PHE A 444 9.34 4.62 -6.45
CA PHE A 444 8.67 5.72 -7.13
C PHE A 444 7.41 6.10 -6.37
N VAL A 445 7.32 7.36 -5.95
CA VAL A 445 6.16 7.95 -5.29
C VAL A 445 6.01 9.39 -5.78
N ARG A 446 4.78 9.81 -6.08
CA ARG A 446 4.43 11.18 -6.45
C ARG A 446 4.00 12.00 -5.22
N LEU A 447 4.96 12.27 -4.33
CA LEU A 447 4.76 13.19 -3.20
C LEU A 447 5.70 14.40 -3.33
N PRO A 448 5.25 15.63 -3.01
CA PRO A 448 3.87 15.99 -2.63
C PRO A 448 2.88 15.86 -3.79
N LEU A 449 1.57 15.82 -3.49
CA LEU A 449 0.52 15.76 -4.52
C LEU A 449 0.51 17.06 -5.34
N LYS A 450 1.22 17.08 -6.47
CA LYS A 450 1.29 18.27 -7.34
C LYS A 450 0.09 18.40 -8.27
N LYS A 451 -0.62 17.30 -8.50
CA LYS A 451 -1.75 17.18 -9.42
C LYS A 451 -2.94 16.59 -8.68
N SER A 452 -4.13 17.02 -9.05
CA SER A 452 -5.39 16.57 -8.47
C SER A 452 -6.38 16.21 -9.58
N PRO A 453 -7.30 15.26 -9.34
CA PRO A 453 -8.49 15.17 -10.18
C PRO A 453 -9.28 16.49 -10.10
N THR A 454 -10.11 16.75 -11.10
CA THR A 454 -11.00 17.91 -11.10
C THR A 454 -12.42 17.46 -10.80
N ILE A 455 -12.81 17.46 -9.52
CA ILE A 455 -14.15 17.09 -9.09
C ILE A 455 -14.94 18.36 -8.75
N LEU A 456 -15.97 18.66 -9.53
CA LEU A 456 -16.79 19.85 -9.34
C LEU A 456 -18.01 19.52 -8.48
N ASN A 457 -18.07 20.09 -7.27
CA ASN A 457 -19.24 19.96 -6.41
C ASN A 457 -20.38 20.90 -6.88
N THR A 458 -21.31 20.38 -7.69
CA THR A 458 -22.42 21.15 -8.25
C THR A 458 -23.50 20.23 -8.84
N ASN A 459 -24.65 20.81 -9.17
CA ASN A 459 -25.69 20.12 -9.93
C ASN A 459 -25.29 20.00 -11.42
N ALA A 460 -25.02 18.78 -11.88
CA ALA A 460 -24.61 18.50 -13.26
C ALA A 460 -25.65 18.93 -14.31
N LEU A 461 -26.95 18.90 -13.99
CA LEU A 461 -28.02 19.30 -14.93
C LEU A 461 -28.09 20.82 -15.15
N ARG A 462 -27.50 21.61 -14.25
CA ARG A 462 -27.49 23.08 -14.29
C ARG A 462 -26.13 23.66 -14.67
N THR A 463 -25.12 22.81 -14.77
CA THR A 463 -23.73 23.23 -14.99
C THR A 463 -23.37 23.09 -16.46
N ASN A 464 -22.69 24.08 -17.03
CA ASN A 464 -22.17 23.99 -18.39
C ASN A 464 -20.88 23.14 -18.40
N TRP A 465 -20.96 21.86 -18.77
CA TRP A 465 -19.81 20.95 -18.71
C TRP A 465 -18.64 21.38 -19.58
N LYS A 466 -18.88 22.20 -20.62
CA LYS A 466 -17.83 22.72 -21.50
C LYS A 466 -16.83 23.61 -20.77
N GLU A 467 -17.25 24.23 -19.67
CA GLU A 467 -16.38 25.05 -18.81
C GLU A 467 -15.49 24.18 -17.92
N LEU A 468 -15.95 22.97 -17.56
CA LEU A 468 -15.18 21.99 -16.79
C LEU A 468 -14.17 21.25 -17.68
N LEU A 469 -14.65 20.68 -18.79
CA LEU A 469 -13.84 19.95 -19.74
C LEU A 469 -14.32 20.24 -21.17
N PRO A 470 -13.53 20.97 -21.98
CA PRO A 470 -13.91 21.26 -23.36
C PRO A 470 -14.17 19.96 -24.15
N PRO A 471 -15.27 19.87 -24.95
CA PRO A 471 -15.61 18.65 -25.67
C PRO A 471 -14.52 18.14 -26.63
N LYS A 472 -13.64 19.02 -27.11
CA LYS A 472 -12.51 18.65 -27.99
C LYS A 472 -11.38 17.92 -27.24
N GLU A 473 -11.31 18.08 -25.92
CA GLU A 473 -10.30 17.46 -25.07
C GLU A 473 -10.86 16.21 -24.35
N CYS A 474 -12.18 16.14 -24.17
CA CYS A 474 -12.84 14.99 -23.57
C CYS A 474 -12.73 13.76 -24.47
N SER A 475 -12.14 12.68 -23.94
CA SER A 475 -12.02 11.41 -24.68
C SER A 475 -13.21 10.48 -24.41
N PHE A 476 -13.62 10.36 -23.15
CA PHE A 476 -14.69 9.46 -22.73
C PHE A 476 -15.59 10.07 -21.66
N ILE A 477 -16.89 9.79 -21.78
CA ILE A 477 -17.88 10.07 -20.74
C ILE A 477 -18.40 8.72 -20.23
N MET A 478 -18.37 8.52 -18.93
CA MET A 478 -18.79 7.29 -18.26
C MET A 478 -19.37 7.62 -16.89
N GLY A 479 -20.26 6.79 -16.36
CA GLY A 479 -20.84 7.03 -15.05
C GLY A 479 -22.09 6.20 -14.82
N ASN A 480 -22.68 6.33 -13.64
CA ASN A 480 -23.95 5.72 -13.28
C ASN A 480 -24.87 6.79 -12.65
N PRO A 481 -25.58 7.59 -13.47
CA PRO A 481 -26.45 8.64 -12.98
C PRO A 481 -27.60 8.10 -12.10
N PRO A 482 -28.21 8.94 -11.25
CA PRO A 482 -29.31 8.52 -10.39
C PRO A 482 -30.56 8.15 -11.20
N PHE A 483 -31.27 7.11 -10.74
CA PHE A 483 -32.57 6.69 -11.26
C PHE A 483 -33.67 7.24 -10.33
N VAL A 484 -34.63 8.00 -10.87
CA VAL A 484 -35.70 8.68 -10.10
C VAL A 484 -37.07 8.25 -10.62
#